data_AF-A0A327JXE0-F1
#
_entry.id   AF-A0A327JXE0-F1
#
_cell.length_a   1.000
_cell.length_b   1.000
_cell.length_c   1.000
_cell.angle_alpha   90.00
_cell.angle_beta   90.00
_cell.angle_gamma   90.00
#
_symmetry.space_group_name_H-M   'P 1'
#
loop_
_entity.id
_entity.type
_entity.pdbx_description
1 polymer ?
#
loop_
_entity_poly.entity_id
_entity_poly.type
_entity_poly.pdbx_seq_one_letter_code
_entity_poly.pdbx_strand_id
1 'polypeptide(L)' 'MVGHDGHRGTVYYVATDQDWRGHGFGREMMAAAEDWLAAKGIWKLNLLIRGDNATAKGFYEAL' A
#
# COMPACT_ATOMS: atom_id res chain seq x y z
N MET A 1 2.75 6.57 -2.55
CA MET A 1 1.81 7.33 -3.43
C MET A 1 0.70 6.40 -3.90
N VAL A 2 -0.55 6.86 -3.85
CA VAL A 2 -1.75 6.15 -4.33
C VAL A 2 -2.46 6.99 -5.39
N GLY A 3 -3.03 6.35 -6.40
CA GLY A 3 -3.86 6.98 -7.44
C GLY A 3 -4.85 5.99 -8.04
N HIS A 4 -5.73 6.43 -8.94
CA HIS A 4 -6.69 5.56 -9.62
C HIS A 4 -6.97 5.99 -11.06
N ASP A 5 -7.41 5.05 -11.89
CA ASP A 5 -7.87 5.29 -13.27
C ASP A 5 -9.39 5.58 -13.38
N GLY A 6 -10.11 5.51 -12.25
CA GLY A 6 -11.57 5.69 -12.18
C GLY A 6 -12.32 4.37 -11.95
N HIS A 7 -11.63 3.24 -12.08
CA HIS A 7 -12.16 1.91 -11.79
C HIS A 7 -11.32 1.16 -10.74
N ARG A 8 -9.98 1.30 -10.77
CA ARG A 8 -9.05 0.63 -9.85
C ARG A 8 -7.99 1.60 -9.35
N GLY A 9 -7.66 1.46 -8.07
CA GLY A 9 -6.55 2.13 -7.42
C GLY A 9 -5.24 1.39 -7.64
N THR A 10 -4.12 2.11 -7.56
CA THR A 10 -2.78 1.53 -7.53
C THR A 10 -1.90 2.25 -6.52
N VAL A 11 -1.17 1.49 -5.71
CA VAL A 11 -0.07 1.99 -4.90
C VAL A 11 1.24 1.66 -5.61
N TYR A 12 2.09 2.68 -5.81
CA TYR A 12 3.32 2.52 -6.59
C TYR A 12 4.56 2.35 -5.71
N TYR A 13 4.93 3.38 -4.95
CA TYR A 13 6.01 3.31 -3.97
C TYR A 13 5.45 3.56 -2.56
N VAL A 14 5.71 2.60 -1.67
CA VAL A 14 5.58 2.71 -0.22
C VAL A 14 6.95 2.48 0.37
N ALA A 15 7.37 3.38 1.23
CA ALA A 15 8.63 3.28 1.93
C ALA A 15 8.44 3.82 3.35
N THR A 16 9.13 3.20 4.29
CA THR A 16 9.32 3.71 5.63
C THR A 16 10.82 3.77 5.85
N ASP A 17 11.26 4.85 6.48
CA ASP A 17 12.64 4.98 6.93
C ASP A 17 13.08 3.73 7.74
N GLN A 18 14.33 3.31 7.58
CA GLN A 18 14.80 2.05 8.14
C GLN A 18 14.73 2.03 9.67
N ASP A 19 15.02 3.17 10.31
CA ASP A 19 15.03 3.30 11.77
C ASP A 19 13.61 3.27 12.37
N TRP A 20 12.59 3.46 11.52
CA TRP A 20 11.19 3.53 11.91
C TRP A 20 10.36 2.33 11.44
N ARG A 21 11.01 1.28 10.91
CA ARG A 21 10.33 0.03 10.57
C ARG A 21 9.83 -0.67 11.83
N GLY A 22 8.76 -1.47 11.70
CA GLY A 22 8.13 -2.18 12.82
C GLY A 22 7.22 -1.33 13.71
N HIS A 23 7.13 -0.01 13.47
CA HIS A 23 6.32 0.91 14.27
C HIS A 23 4.88 1.08 13.74
N GLY A 24 4.48 0.31 12.72
CA GLY A 24 3.11 0.33 12.19
C GLY A 24 2.83 1.35 11.07
N PHE A 25 3.74 2.28 10.78
CA PHE A 25 3.52 3.32 9.75
C PHE A 25 3.18 2.77 8.36
N GLY A 26 3.75 1.63 7.97
CA GLY A 26 3.38 0.96 6.71
C GLY A 26 1.89 0.62 6.66
N ARG A 27 1.35 0.09 7.76
CA ARG A 27 -0.08 -0.24 7.88
C ARG A 27 -0.94 1.00 7.87
N GLU A 28 -0.56 2.03 8.62
CA GLU A 28 -1.27 3.32 8.65
C GLU A 28 -1.33 3.98 7.26
N MET A 29 -0.21 3.96 6.52
CA MET A 29 -0.18 4.49 5.15
C MET A 29 -1.09 3.71 4.19
N MET A 30 -1.16 2.37 4.33
CA MET A 30 -2.04 1.54 3.49
C MET A 30 -3.51 1.77 3.82
N ALA A 31 -3.86 1.83 5.11
CA ALA A 31 -5.22 2.17 5.54
C ALA A 31 -5.66 3.54 4.99
N ALA A 32 -4.80 4.56 5.09
CA ALA A 32 -5.08 5.88 4.54
C ALA A 32 -5.26 5.86 3.01
N ALA A 33 -4.50 5.00 2.30
CA ALA A 33 -4.65 4.83 0.86
C ALA A 33 -5.99 4.15 0.49
N GLU A 34 -6.40 3.13 1.25
CA GLU A 34 -7.68 2.44 1.09
C GLU A 34 -8.86 3.37 1.36
N ASP A 35 -8.82 4.12 2.47
CA ASP A 35 -9.85 5.10 2.82
C ASP A 35 -10.01 6.17 1.73
N TRP A 36 -8.89 6.67 1.21
CA TRP A 36 -8.89 7.66 0.14
C TRP A 36 -9.51 7.12 -1.16
N LEU A 37 -9.28 5.85 -1.48
CA LEU A 37 -9.90 5.19 -2.64
C LEU A 37 -11.39 4.93 -2.43
N ALA A 38 -11.75 4.45 -1.23
CA ALA A 38 -13.13 4.18 -0.85
C ALA A 38 -13.99 5.45 -0.90
N ALA A 39 -13.47 6.58 -0.41
CA ALA A 39 -14.13 7.89 -0.49
C ALA A 39 -14.40 8.36 -1.94
N LYS A 40 -13.74 7.75 -2.93
CA LYS A 40 -13.90 8.03 -4.37
C LYS A 40 -14.69 6.94 -5.10
N GLY A 41 -15.26 5.97 -4.39
CA GLY A 41 -15.99 4.84 -4.96
C GLY A 41 -15.09 3.80 -5.65
N ILE A 42 -13.78 3.84 -5.40
CA ILE A 42 -12.82 2.90 -5.98
C ILE A 42 -12.67 1.73 -5.00
N TRP A 43 -13.22 0.58 -5.36
CA TRP A 43 -13.34 -0.58 -4.47
C TRP A 43 -12.18 -1.58 -4.57
N LYS A 44 -11.32 -1.44 -5.61
CA LYS A 44 -10.21 -2.36 -5.86
C LYS A 44 -8.88 -1.62 -5.87
N LEU A 45 -7.92 -2.11 -5.09
CA LEU A 45 -6.55 -1.64 -5.06
C LEU A 45 -5.59 -2.69 -5.63
N ASN A 46 -4.66 -2.27 -6.49
CA ASN A 46 -3.58 -3.11 -7.00
C ASN A 46 -2.23 -2.59 -6.49
N LEU A 47 -1.29 -3.52 -6.36
CA LEU A 47 0.11 -3.25 -6.06
C LEU A 47 0.98 -4.23 -6.83
N LEU A 48 2.23 -3.84 -7.09
CA LEU A 48 3.22 -4.70 -7.73
C LEU A 48 4.42 -4.85 -6.80
N ILE A 49 4.77 -6.10 -6.50
CA ILE A 49 5.94 -6.43 -5.68
C ILE A 49 6.94 -7.12 -6.59
N ARG A 50 8.21 -6.70 -6.51
CA ARG A 50 9.30 -7.42 -7.19
C ARG A 50 9.42 -8.84 -6.60
N GLY A 51 9.61 -9.84 -7.45
CA GLY A 51 9.56 -11.24 -7.05
C GLY A 51 10.59 -11.63 -5.98
N ASP A 52 11.71 -10.92 -5.92
CA ASP A 52 12.81 -11.09 -4.97
C ASP A 52 12.64 -10.30 -3.66
N ASN A 53 11.66 -9.40 -3.56
CA ASN A 53 11.45 -8.58 -2.37
C ASN A 53 10.62 -9.31 -1.31
N ALA A 54 11.27 -10.27 -0.62
CA ALA A 54 10.65 -11.07 0.43
C ALA A 54 10.08 -10.22 1.58
N THR A 55 10.77 -9.12 1.94
CA THR A 55 10.32 -8.20 3.00
C THR A 55 8.99 -7.54 2.64
N ALA A 56 8.86 -7.02 1.43
CA ALA A 56 7.60 -6.40 0.99
C ALA A 56 6.48 -7.44 0.85
N LYS A 57 6.78 -8.65 0.36
CA LYS A 57 5.81 -9.75 0.31
C LYS A 57 5.25 -10.06 1.68
N GLY A 58 6.11 -10.34 2.66
CA GLY A 58 5.68 -10.64 4.02
C GLY A 58 4.91 -9.49 4.68
N PHE A 59 5.26 -8.23 4.38
CA PHE A 59 4.51 -7.08 4.83
C PHE A 59 3.07 -7.06 4.28
N TYR A 60 2.88 -7.25 2.97
CA TYR A 60 1.54 -7.24 2.36
C TYR A 60 0.73 -8.50 2.64
N GLU A 61 1.37 -9.65 2.89
CA GLU A 61 0.67 -10.88 3.30
C GLU A 61 0.15 -10.80 4.75
N ALA A 62 0.77 -9.98 5.59
CA ALA A 62 0.39 -9.79 7.00
C ALA A 62 -0.56 -8.59 7.24
N LEU A 63 -0.93 -7.87 6.18
CA LEU A 63 -1.82 -6.70 6.24
C LEU A 63 -3.27 -7.14 6.44
#